data_AF-A0A923MG59-F1
#
_entry.id   AF-A0A923MG59-F1
#
_cell.length_a   1.000
_cell.length_b   1.000
_cell.length_c   1.000
_cell.angle_alpha   90.00
_cell.angle_beta   90.00
_cell.angle_gamma   90.00
#
_symmetry.space_group_name_H-M   'P 1'
#
loop_
_entity.id
_entity.type
_entity.pdbx_description
1 polymer ?
#
loop_
_entity_poly.entity_id
_entity_poly.type
_entity_poly.pdbx_seq_one_letter_code
_entity_poly.pdbx_strand_id
1 'polypeptide(L)'
;MKRFFCDKCGKCCEKLPALVIDPGLDDGTGKCKFYDSQTNLCTIYDQRPDICNVDKMYSAFASLMSYEEYIDMNYYFCTKLKEV
;
A
#
# COMPACT_ATOMS: atom_id res chain seq x y z
N MET A 1 17.75 -4.03 11.64
CA MET A 1 17.43 -3.44 10.32
C MET A 1 15.92 -3.33 10.22
N LYS A 2 15.39 -2.12 10.02
CA LYS A 2 13.94 -1.86 9.98
C LYS A 2 13.35 -2.37 8.66
N ARG A 3 12.11 -2.87 8.66
CA ARG A 3 11.40 -3.31 7.45
C ARG A 3 9.90 -3.18 7.65
N PHE A 4 9.17 -2.95 6.56
CA PHE A 4 7.72 -2.91 6.56
C PHE A 4 7.14 -4.32 6.42
N PHE A 5 6.32 -4.73 7.39
CA PHE A 5 5.63 -6.01 7.38
C PHE A 5 4.13 -5.76 7.21
N CYS A 6 3.64 -6.04 6.01
CA CYS A 6 2.21 -6.01 5.72
C CYS A 6 1.52 -7.16 6.46
N ASP A 7 0.53 -6.83 7.29
CA ASP A 7 -0.32 -7.80 7.99
C ASP A 7 -1.51 -8.29 7.16
N LYS A 8 -1.52 -7.96 5.86
CA LYS A 8 -2.55 -8.38 4.89
C LYS A 8 -3.98 -7.98 5.29
N CYS A 9 -4.15 -6.88 6.01
CA CYS A 9 -5.47 -6.39 6.43
C CYS A 9 -6.34 -5.84 5.27
N GLY A 10 -5.78 -5.62 4.08
CA GLY A 10 -6.53 -5.17 2.90
C GLY A 10 -6.89 -3.69 2.85
N LYS A 11 -6.63 -2.90 3.90
CA LYS A 11 -7.10 -1.50 4.00
C LYS A 11 -6.58 -0.56 2.90
N CYS A 12 -5.34 -0.75 2.44
CA CYS A 12 -4.80 0.01 1.30
C CYS A 12 -5.48 -0.32 -0.03
N CYS A 13 -6.07 -1.51 -0.16
CA CYS A 13 -6.85 -1.91 -1.33
C CYS A 13 -8.32 -1.54 -1.18
N GLU A 14 -8.88 -1.57 0.04
CA GLU A 14 -10.26 -1.16 0.32
C GLU A 14 -10.47 0.34 0.12
N LYS A 15 -9.46 1.14 0.48
CA LYS A 15 -9.46 2.61 0.40
C LYS A 15 -8.17 3.07 -0.27
N LEU A 16 -8.18 3.17 -1.60
CA LEU A 16 -7.03 3.67 -2.34
C LEU A 16 -6.73 5.11 -1.90
N PRO A 17 -5.50 5.42 -1.44
CA PRO A 17 -5.15 6.78 -1.06
C PRO A 17 -5.21 7.70 -2.29
N ALA A 18 -5.89 8.84 -2.18
CA ALA A 18 -6.08 9.80 -3.27
C ALA A 18 -4.76 10.29 -3.90
N LEU A 19 -3.67 10.32 -3.13
CA LEU A 19 -2.32 10.70 -3.60
C LEU A 19 -1.58 9.59 -4.37
N VAL A 20 -2.10 8.36 -4.38
CA VAL A 20 -1.45 7.16 -4.95
C VAL A 20 -2.41 6.42 -5.90
N ILE A 21 -3.41 7.12 -6.46
CA ILE A 21 -4.30 6.52 -7.45
C ILE A 21 -3.51 6.35 -8.74
N ASP A 22 -2.90 5.19 -8.92
CA ASP A 22 -2.71 4.63 -10.25
C ASP A 22 -4.13 4.35 -10.79
N PRO A 23 -4.60 5.06 -11.83
CA PRO A 23 -5.92 4.83 -12.40
C PRO A 23 -6.12 3.38 -12.86
N GLY A 24 -5.04 2.63 -13.08
CA GLY A 24 -5.07 1.21 -13.40
C GLY A 24 -5.51 0.30 -12.24
N LEU A 25 -5.48 0.77 -10.99
CA LEU A 25 -5.88 0.00 -9.81
C LEU A 25 -7.31 0.29 -9.34
N ASP A 26 -7.81 1.51 -9.56
CA ASP A 26 -9.14 1.93 -9.12
C ASP A 26 -10.26 1.23 -9.91
N ASP A 27 -11.29 0.75 -9.20
CA ASP A 27 -12.54 0.23 -9.79
C ASP A 27 -13.55 1.34 -10.14
N GLY A 28 -13.20 2.60 -9.87
CA GLY A 28 -14.03 3.78 -10.07
C GLY A 28 -14.74 4.24 -8.80
N THR A 29 -14.56 3.54 -7.68
CA THR A 29 -15.16 3.88 -6.37
C THR A 29 -14.12 4.29 -5.33
N GLY A 30 -12.83 4.33 -5.68
CA GLY A 30 -11.73 4.51 -4.74
C GLY A 30 -11.31 3.22 -4.05
N LYS A 31 -11.77 2.06 -4.54
CA LYS A 31 -11.34 0.72 -4.12
C LYS A 31 -10.50 0.10 -5.23
N CYS A 32 -9.53 -0.72 -4.85
CA CYS A 32 -8.75 -1.49 -5.80
C CYS A 32 -9.60 -2.57 -6.46
N LYS A 33 -9.59 -2.66 -7.79
CA LYS A 33 -10.29 -3.69 -8.58
C LYS A 33 -9.85 -5.13 -8.27
N PHE A 34 -8.69 -5.30 -7.64
CA PHE A 34 -8.17 -6.60 -7.19
C PHE A 34 -8.49 -6.91 -5.72
N TYR A 35 -9.24 -6.05 -5.03
CA TYR A 35 -9.64 -6.29 -3.64
C TYR A 35 -10.79 -7.28 -3.56
N ASP A 36 -10.59 -8.39 -2.86
CA ASP A 36 -11.65 -9.32 -2.48
C ASP A 36 -12.18 -8.97 -1.09
N SER A 37 -13.40 -8.44 -1.02
CA SER A 37 -14.05 -8.07 0.24
C SER A 37 -14.49 -9.24 1.11
N GLN A 38 -14.53 -10.47 0.58
CA GLN A 38 -14.84 -11.65 1.40
C GLN A 38 -13.64 -12.11 2.22
N THR A 39 -12.43 -11.97 1.66
CA THR A 39 -11.18 -12.40 2.30
C THR A 39 -10.34 -11.24 2.84
N ASN A 40 -10.67 -10.00 2.48
CA ASN A 40 -9.85 -8.78 2.67
C ASN A 40 -8.46 -8.86 2.00
N LEU A 41 -8.29 -9.76 1.03
CA LEU A 41 -7.02 -9.97 0.35
C LEU A 41 -7.04 -9.41 -1.08
N CYS A 42 -5.85 -9.15 -1.59
CA CYS A 42 -5.66 -8.85 -3.00
C CYS A 42 -5.62 -10.16 -3.80
N THR A 43 -6.41 -10.25 -4.87
CA THR A 43 -6.47 -11.44 -5.74
C THR A 43 -5.16 -11.70 -6.49
N ILE A 44 -4.28 -10.69 -6.57
CA ILE A 44 -2.95 -10.77 -7.17
C ILE A 44 -1.84 -10.49 -6.14
N TYR A 45 -2.03 -10.79 -4.85
CA TYR A 45 -1.12 -10.36 -3.77
C TYR A 45 0.37 -10.68 -4.02
N ASP A 46 0.67 -11.86 -4.58
CA ASP A 46 2.03 -12.31 -4.88
C ASP A 46 2.59 -11.71 -6.17
N GLN A 47 1.72 -11.22 -7.06
CA GLN A 47 2.04 -10.58 -8.33
C GLN A 47 1.73 -9.08 -8.30
N ARG A 48 1.61 -8.50 -7.09
CA ARG A 48 1.25 -7.10 -6.93
C ARG A 48 2.26 -6.18 -7.63
N PRO A 49 1.81 -5.10 -8.26
CA PRO A 49 2.71 -4.14 -8.91
C PRO A 49 3.63 -3.49 -7.88
N ASP A 50 4.75 -2.93 -8.36
CA ASP A 50 5.78 -2.37 -7.48
C ASP A 50 5.24 -1.25 -6.60
N ILE A 51 4.28 -0.45 -7.08
CA ILE A 51 3.58 0.58 -6.29
C ILE A 51 2.92 0.04 -5.01
N CYS A 52 2.54 -1.24 -4.98
CA CYS A 52 1.98 -1.91 -3.81
C CYS A 52 3.06 -2.57 -2.92
N ASN A 53 4.35 -2.40 -3.22
CA ASN A 53 5.46 -2.98 -2.50
C ASN A 53 6.37 -1.87 -1.93
N VAL A 54 6.21 -1.63 -0.63
CA VAL A 54 6.96 -0.62 0.15
C VAL A 54 8.48 -0.72 -0.11
N ASP A 55 9.05 -1.92 -0.03
CA ASP A 55 10.50 -2.07 -0.21
C ASP A 55 10.97 -1.70 -1.63
N LYS A 56 10.21 -2.08 -2.66
CA LYS A 56 10.57 -1.75 -4.05
C LYS A 56 10.43 -0.25 -4.35
N MET A 57 9.42 0.39 -3.76
CA MET A 57 9.15 1.81 -3.98
C MET A 57 10.17 2.73 -3.33
N TYR A 58 10.96 2.28 -2.35
CA TYR A 58 11.96 3.13 -1.70
C TYR A 58 12.94 3.78 -2.68
N SER A 59 13.29 3.11 -3.79
CA SER A 59 14.14 3.67 -4.85
C SER A 59 13.66 5.04 -5.37
N ALA A 60 12.34 5.27 -5.40
CA ALA A 60 11.75 6.55 -5.82
C ALA A 60 11.86 7.65 -4.75
N PHE A 61 12.12 7.30 -3.49
CA PHE A 61 12.17 8.22 -2.35
C PHE A 61 13.57 8.34 -1.71
N ALA A 62 14.54 7.55 -2.19
CA ALA A 62 15.87 7.45 -1.60
C ALA A 62 16.68 8.77 -1.64
N SER A 63 16.31 9.72 -2.50
CA SER A 63 16.91 11.07 -2.52
C SER A 63 16.27 12.06 -1.54
N LEU A 64 15.12 11.71 -0.94
CA LEU A 64 14.32 12.60 -0.09
C LEU A 64 14.42 12.26 1.40
N MET A 65 14.66 10.99 1.74
CA MET A 65 14.67 10.50 3.11
C MET A 65 15.47 9.20 3.23
N SER A 66 15.86 8.85 4.45
CA SER A 66 16.45 7.55 4.74
C SER A 66 15.42 6.41 4.63
N TYR A 67 15.91 5.18 4.50
CA TYR A 67 15.03 4.00 4.47
C TYR A 67 14.25 3.85 5.79
N GLU A 68 14.85 4.19 6.93
CA GLU A 68 14.16 4.07 8.22
C GLU A 68 13.00 5.07 8.35
N GLU A 69 13.21 6.34 7.96
CA GLU A 69 12.16 7.37 7.91
C GLU A 69 11.03 6.97 6.93
N TYR A 70 11.39 6.43 5.77
CA TYR A 70 10.44 5.92 4.80
C TYR A 70 9.57 4.79 5.38
N ILE A 71 10.18 3.84 6.10
CA ILE A 71 9.46 2.74 6.74
C ILE A 71 8.55 3.24 7.87
N ASP A 72 9.00 4.23 8.66
CA ASP A 72 8.17 4.87 9.68
C ASP A 72 6.93 5.55 9.09
N MET A 73 7.10 6.30 8.01
CA MET A 73 5.98 6.93 7.31
C MET A 73 5.00 5.87 6.79
N ASN A 74 5.48 4.78 6.21
CA ASN A 74 4.60 3.71 5.71
C ASN A 74 3.82 3.03 6.84
N TYR A 75 4.42 2.79 8.01
CA TYR A 75 3.69 2.29 9.18
C TYR A 75 2.68 3.29 9.72
N TYR A 76 3.03 4.58 9.75
CA TYR A 76 2.12 5.64 10.16
C TYR A 76 0.86 5.66 9.28
N PHE A 77 1.02 5.72 7.96
CA PHE A 77 -0.13 5.71 7.03
C PHE A 77 -0.88 4.37 7.04
N CYS A 78 -0.19 3.23 7.18
CA CYS A 78 -0.83 1.93 7.31
C CYS A 78 -1.73 1.87 8.55
N THR A 79 -1.28 2.41 9.68
CA THR A 79 -2.08 2.52 10.90
C THR A 79 -3.29 3.43 10.68
N LYS A 80 -3.08 4.60 10.05
CA LYS A 80 -4.19 5.53 9.75
C LYS A 80 -5.25 4.92 8.84
N LEU A 81 -4.87 4.13 7.84
CA LEU A 81 -5.83 3.42 6.99
C LEU A 81 -6.66 2.37 7.75
N LYS A 82 -6.16 1.84 8.87
CA LYS A 82 -6.86 0.86 9.71
C LYS A 82 -7.83 1.49 10.73
N GLU A 83 -7.62 2.76 11.07
CA GLU A 83 -8.48 3.51 11.99
C GLU A 83 -9.83 3.94 11.36
N VAL A 84 -9.97 3.82 10.04
CA VAL A 84 -11.16 4.24 9.26
C VAL A 84 -12.02 3.05 8.88
#